data_AF-A0A6N7BGH6-F1
#
_entry.id   AF-A0A6N7BGH6-F1
#
_cell.length_a   1.000
_cell.length_b   1.000
_cell.length_c   1.000
_cell.angle_alpha   90.00
_cell.angle_beta   90.00
_cell.angle_gamma   90.00
#
_symmetry.space_group_name_H-M   'P 1'
#
loop_
_entity.id
_entity.type
_entity.pdbx_description
1 polymer ?
#
loop_
_entity_poly.entity_id
_entity_poly.type
_entity_poly.pdbx_seq_one_letter_code
_entity_poly.pdbx_strand_id
1 'polypeptide(L)'
;TNNFSPACDGILDSKSFNRIKDFIAFSKTSKKIIVASFVLSFVYNVIGLSFAFSGTLSPLIAAILMPVSSISAVVFTTLSVNISAKKKGLL
;
A
#
# COMPACT_ATOMS: atom_id res chain seq x y z
N THR A 1 27.86 1.58 -25.67
CA THR A 1 26.52 2.05 -25.25
C THR A 1 26.60 2.37 -23.77
N ASN A 2 26.59 3.66 -23.43
CA ASN A 2 26.96 4.19 -22.12
C ASN A 2 25.76 4.10 -21.17
N ASN A 3 25.59 2.96 -20.48
CA ASN A 3 24.52 2.79 -19.51
C ASN A 3 24.94 3.46 -18.19
N PHE A 4 24.62 4.75 -18.04
CA PHE A 4 25.08 5.59 -16.91
C PHE A 4 24.43 5.26 -15.56
N SER A 5 23.85 4.06 -15.42
CA SER A 5 23.37 3.47 -14.17
C SER A 5 23.16 1.95 -14.37
N PRO A 6 24.23 1.14 -14.52
CA PRO A 6 24.06 -0.29 -14.69
C PRO A 6 23.63 -0.89 -13.34
N ALA A 7 22.40 -1.41 -13.28
CA ALA A 7 21.78 -2.08 -12.13
C ALA A 7 21.59 -1.21 -10.86
N CYS A 8 20.79 -0.14 -10.93
CA CYS A 8 20.35 0.60 -9.73
C CYS A 8 18.82 0.48 -9.50
N ASP A 9 18.41 0.32 -8.23
CA ASP A 9 17.00 0.30 -7.80
C ASP A 9 16.42 1.71 -7.54
N GLY A 10 17.26 2.75 -7.61
CA GLY A 10 16.86 4.14 -7.40
C GLY A 10 17.95 5.13 -7.79
N ILE A 11 17.53 6.30 -8.25
CA ILE A 11 18.40 7.42 -8.63
C ILE A 11 18.04 8.61 -7.74
N LEU A 12 19.05 9.26 -7.16
CA LEU A 12 18.89 10.42 -6.28
C LEU A 12 19.69 11.61 -6.82
N ASP A 13 19.04 12.76 -6.94
CA ASP A 13 19.75 14.01 -7.26
C ASP A 13 20.76 14.33 -6.14
N SER A 14 21.99 14.64 -6.51
CA SER A 14 23.07 15.10 -5.62
C SER A 14 22.63 16.18 -4.62
N LYS A 15 21.76 17.11 -5.04
CA LYS A 15 21.21 18.18 -4.17
C LYS A 15 20.36 17.63 -3.02
N SER A 16 19.80 16.44 -3.21
CA SER A 16 18.96 15.74 -2.23
C SER A 16 19.71 14.68 -1.43
N PHE A 17 21.04 14.56 -1.58
CA PHE A 17 21.84 13.53 -0.90
C PHE A 17 21.69 13.56 0.63
N ASN A 18 21.56 14.76 1.23
CA ASN A 18 21.32 14.92 2.67
C ASN A 18 20.00 14.27 3.14
N ARG A 19 19.03 14.07 2.24
CA ARG A 19 17.71 13.48 2.53
C ARG A 19 17.66 11.97 2.36
N ILE A 20 18.78 11.31 2.02
CA ILE A 20 18.80 9.87 1.77
C ILE A 20 18.29 9.05 2.97
N LYS A 21 18.61 9.50 4.19
CA LYS A 21 18.10 8.89 5.43
C LYS A 21 16.58 8.98 5.53
N ASP A 22 15.98 10.09 5.09
CA ASP A 22 14.53 10.28 5.09
C ASP A 22 13.84 9.36 4.09
N PHE A 23 14.41 9.19 2.89
CA PHE A 23 13.90 8.26 1.89
C PHE A 23 13.95 6.80 2.37
N ILE A 24 15.06 6.37 2.98
CA ILE A 24 15.18 5.02 3.55
C ILE A 24 14.17 4.84 4.70
N ALA A 25 14.04 5.82 5.59
CA ALA A 25 13.06 5.77 6.67
C ALA A 25 11.62 5.74 6.15
N PHE A 26 11.34 6.51 5.10
CA PHE A 26 10.04 6.52 4.43
C PHE A 26 9.71 5.18 3.79
N SER A 27 10.65 4.53 3.11
CA SER A 27 10.48 3.18 2.56
C SER A 27 10.06 2.17 3.64
N LYS A 28 10.69 2.22 4.83
CA LYS A 28 10.29 1.38 5.97
C LYS A 28 8.88 1.68 6.46
N THR A 29 8.47 2.95 6.49
CA THR A 29 7.09 3.33 6.85
C THR A 29 6.09 2.87 5.79
N SER A 30 6.40 3.06 4.50
CA SER A 30 5.55 2.59 3.40
C SER A 30 5.35 1.08 3.43
N LYS A 31 6.40 0.31 3.76
CA LYS A 31 6.28 -1.15 3.99
C LYS A 31 5.28 -1.46 5.12
N LYS A 32 5.31 -0.72 6.23
CA LYS A 32 4.33 -0.91 7.33
C LYS A 32 2.90 -0.59 6.88
N ILE A 33 2.72 0.45 6.07
CA ILE A 33 1.40 0.81 5.51
C ILE A 33 0.88 -0.31 4.60
N ILE A 34 1.72 -0.88 3.75
CA ILE A 34 1.36 -2.02 2.88
C ILE A 34 0.95 -3.23 3.73
N VAL A 35 1.70 -3.56 4.79
CA VAL A 35 1.33 -4.66 5.69
C VAL A 35 -0.01 -4.37 6.37
N ALA A 36 -0.28 -3.14 6.78
CA ALA A 36 -1.57 -2.75 7.35
C ALA A 36 -2.73 -2.87 6.33
N SER A 37 -2.49 -2.54 5.05
CA SER A 37 -3.51 -2.71 4.01
C SER A 37 -3.80 -4.18 3.72
N PHE A 38 -2.79 -5.06 3.80
CA PHE A 38 -3.00 -6.51 3.76
C PHE A 38 -3.85 -7.01 4.93
N VAL A 39 -3.64 -6.50 6.14
CA VAL A 39 -4.48 -6.84 7.30
C VAL A 39 -5.93 -6.39 7.05
N LEU A 40 -6.13 -5.19 6.50
CA LEU A 40 -7.47 -4.70 6.13
C LEU A 40 -8.12 -5.63 5.10
N SER A 41 -7.42 -6.01 4.03
CA SER A 41 -7.93 -6.97 3.04
C SER A 41 -8.24 -8.33 3.67
N PHE A 42 -7.43 -8.78 4.62
CA PHE A 42 -7.67 -10.03 5.33
C PHE A 42 -8.98 -9.99 6.13
N VAL A 43 -9.29 -8.88 6.80
CA VAL A 43 -10.56 -8.68 7.51
C VAL A 43 -11.76 -8.82 6.56
N TYR A 44 -11.70 -8.21 5.38
CA TYR A 44 -12.76 -8.38 4.37
C TYR A 44 -12.92 -9.84 3.91
N ASN A 45 -11.81 -10.57 3.76
CA ASN A 45 -11.85 -12.00 3.43
C ASN A 45 -12.48 -12.81 4.57
N VAL A 46 -12.16 -12.53 5.83
CA VAL A 46 -12.79 -13.17 6.99
C VAL A 46 -14.29 -12.90 7.02
N ILE A 47 -14.73 -11.68 6.73
CA ILE A 47 -16.17 -11.35 6.61
C ILE A 47 -16.82 -12.18 5.51
N GLY A 48 -16.19 -12.29 4.33
CA GLY A 48 -16.67 -13.14 3.25
C GLY A 48 -16.77 -14.61 3.65
N LEU A 49 -15.77 -15.11 4.37
CA LEU A 49 -15.75 -16.47 4.90
C LEU A 49 -16.87 -16.70 5.93
N SER A 50 -17.15 -15.73 6.80
CA SER A 50 -18.26 -15.82 7.77
C SER A 50 -19.62 -15.91 7.07
N PHE A 51 -19.84 -15.16 5.99
CA PHE A 51 -21.06 -15.30 5.19
C PHE A 51 -21.14 -16.66 4.48
N ALA A 52 -20.00 -17.19 4.01
CA ALA A 52 -19.93 -18.52 3.41
C ALA A 52 -20.27 -19.61 4.43
N PHE A 53 -19.69 -19.53 5.63
CA PHE A 53 -19.91 -20.49 6.72
C PHE A 53 -21.37 -20.48 7.20
N SER A 54 -22.00 -19.31 7.29
CA SER A 54 -23.42 -19.19 7.66
C SER A 54 -24.39 -19.59 6.53
N GLY A 55 -23.89 -19.93 5.33
CA GLY A 55 -24.73 -20.27 4.17
C GLY A 55 -25.50 -19.07 3.58
N THR A 56 -25.21 -17.85 4.00
CA THR A 56 -25.89 -16.62 3.55
C THR A 56 -25.15 -15.90 2.42
N LEU A 57 -24.03 -16.46 1.94
CA LEU A 57 -23.26 -15.89 0.83
C LEU A 57 -24.07 -15.99 -0.47
N SER A 58 -24.65 -14.87 -0.90
CA SER A 58 -25.31 -14.76 -2.19
C SER A 58 -24.38 -14.21 -3.27
N PRO A 59 -24.66 -14.47 -4.57
CA PRO A 59 -23.89 -13.90 -5.67
C PRO A 59 -23.80 -12.36 -5.62
N LEU A 60 -24.85 -11.70 -5.13
CA LEU A 60 -24.88 -10.24 -4.96
C LEU A 60 -23.89 -9.76 -3.89
N ILE A 61 -23.84 -10.44 -2.74
CA ILE A 61 -22.91 -10.09 -1.65
C ILE A 61 -21.47 -10.25 -2.15
N ALA A 62 -21.16 -11.36 -2.82
CA ALA A 62 -19.82 -11.59 -3.38
C ALA A 62 -19.42 -10.52 -4.41
N ALA A 63 -20.35 -10.16 -5.31
CA ALA A 63 -20.14 -9.16 -6.35
C ALA A 63 -19.85 -7.75 -5.81
N ILE A 64 -20.34 -7.40 -4.62
CA ILE A 64 -20.09 -6.10 -3.99
C ILE A 64 -18.88 -6.16 -3.05
N LEU A 65 -18.78 -7.22 -2.24
CA LEU A 65 -17.77 -7.34 -1.19
C LEU A 65 -16.35 -7.36 -1.76
N MET A 66 -16.11 -8.09 -2.86
CA MET A 66 -14.78 -8.20 -3.45
C MET A 66 -14.26 -6.86 -4.01
N PRO A 67 -15.02 -6.11 -4.82
CA PRO A 67 -14.60 -4.77 -5.26
C PRO A 67 -14.38 -3.80 -4.10
N VAL A 68 -15.25 -3.81 -3.08
CA VAL A 68 -15.12 -2.92 -1.91
C VAL A 68 -13.82 -3.23 -1.14
N SER A 69 -13.47 -4.51 -1.00
CA SER A 69 -12.23 -4.92 -0.33
C SER A 69 -10.98 -4.39 -1.04
N SER A 70 -10.93 -4.40 -2.37
CA SER A 70 -9.74 -3.93 -3.10
C SER A 70 -9.67 -2.40 -3.15
N ILE A 71 -10.80 -1.73 -3.40
CA ILE A 71 -10.88 -0.26 -3.42
C ILE A 71 -10.49 0.32 -2.06
N SER A 72 -11.00 -0.24 -0.97
CA SER A 72 -10.66 0.23 0.38
C SER A 72 -9.17 0.10 0.67
N ALA A 73 -8.53 -1.01 0.30
CA ALA A 73 -7.09 -1.21 0.48
C ALA A 73 -6.26 -0.22 -0.36
N VAL A 74 -6.66 0.05 -1.61
CA VAL A 74 -5.99 1.02 -2.48
C VAL A 74 -6.14 2.44 -1.95
N VAL A 75 -7.35 2.85 -1.57
CA VAL A 75 -7.63 4.17 -0.99
C VAL A 75 -6.84 4.36 0.31
N PHE A 76 -6.88 3.38 1.22
CA PHE A 76 -6.14 3.41 2.47
C PHE A 76 -4.63 3.54 2.23
N THR A 77 -4.07 2.72 1.34
CA THR A 77 -2.63 2.74 1.04
C THR A 77 -2.23 4.08 0.44
N THR A 78 -2.98 4.56 -0.54
CA THR A 78 -2.70 5.82 -1.25
C THR A 78 -2.73 7.01 -0.28
N LEU A 79 -3.80 7.13 0.51
CA LEU A 79 -3.95 8.22 1.48
C LEU A 79 -2.87 8.15 2.56
N SER A 80 -2.64 6.98 3.14
CA SER A 80 -1.65 6.82 4.23
C SER A 80 -0.24 7.12 3.76
N VAL A 81 0.15 6.66 2.56
CA VAL A 81 1.46 6.96 1.98
C VAL A 81 1.60 8.45 1.69
N ASN A 82 0.59 9.09 1.09
CA ASN A 82 0.62 10.53 0.78
C ASN A 82 0.70 11.39 2.06
N ILE A 83 -0.11 11.07 3.07
CA ILE A 83 -0.09 11.77 4.36
C ILE A 83 1.28 11.61 5.03
N SER A 84 1.83 10.38 5.05
CA SER A 84 3.14 10.11 5.63
C SER A 84 4.28 10.83 4.88
N ALA A 85 4.20 10.92 3.56
CA ALA A 85 5.21 11.62 2.75
C ALA A 85 5.14 13.13 2.96
N LYS A 86 3.94 13.72 2.97
CA LYS A 86 3.72 15.15 3.25
C LYS A 86 4.21 15.54 4.65
N LYS A 87 3.94 14.70 5.67
CA LYS A 87 4.44 14.93 7.03
C LYS A 87 5.97 14.94 7.13
N LYS A 88 6.65 14.22 6.23
CA LYS A 88 8.12 14.16 6.12
C LYS A 88 8.69 15.17 5.11
N GLY A 89 7.84 16.01 4.50
CA GLY A 89 8.23 16.97 3.47
C GLY A 89 8.80 16.34 2.19
N LEU A 90 8.51 15.07 1.94
CA LEU A 90 9.00 14.30 0.78
C LEU A 90 8.09 14.44 -0.45
N LEU A 91 6.96 15.11 -0.30
CA LEU A 91 6.01 15.54 -1.34
C LEU A 91 5.98 17.05 -1.41
#